data_AF-A0A957DET5-F1
#
_entry.id   AF-A0A957DET5-F1
#
_cell.length_a   1.000
_cell.length_b   1.000
_cell.length_c   1.000
_cell.angle_alpha   90.00
_cell.angle_beta   90.00
_cell.angle_gamma   90.00
#
_symmetry.space_group_name_H-M   'P 1'
#
loop_
_entity.id
_entity.type
_entity.pdbx_description
1 polymer ?
#
loop_
_entity_poly.entity_id
_entity_poly.type
_entity_poly.pdbx_seq_one_letter_code
_entity_poly.pdbx_strand_id
1 'polypeptide(L)' 'MPPMNQEELYDALDASRERLLMALEPLPDEALTYPGVLGHWSVCDLLAHLATWEAELVTALM' A
#
# COMPACT_ATOMS: atom_id res chain seq x y z
N MET A 1 10.52 9.70 13.78
CA MET A 1 10.89 8.27 13.86
C MET A 1 12.35 8.17 14.26
N PRO A 2 12.74 7.27 15.17
CA PRO A 2 14.14 6.92 15.35
C PRO A 2 14.73 6.38 14.02
N PRO A 3 16.06 6.46 13.82
CA PRO A 3 16.70 5.85 12.66
C PRO A 3 16.43 4.34 12.67
N MET A 4 15.94 3.84 11.55
CA MET A 4 15.58 2.43 11.37
C MET A 4 16.68 1.74 10.59
N ASN A 5 17.11 0.56 11.05
CA ASN A 5 18.10 -0.22 10.33
C ASN A 5 17.45 -0.97 9.14
N GLN A 6 18.25 -1.63 8.32
CA GLN A 6 17.75 -2.29 7.10
C GLN A 6 16.77 -3.42 7.40
N GLU A 7 17.02 -4.24 8.43
CA GLU A 7 16.14 -5.34 8.84
C GLU A 7 14.82 -4.81 9.37
N GLU A 8 14.88 -3.82 10.26
CA GLU A 8 13.68 -3.15 10.78
C GLU A 8 12.85 -2.48 9.67
N LEU A 9 13.49 -1.98 8.61
CA LEU A 9 12.82 -1.43 7.44
C LEU A 9 12.06 -2.49 6.65
N TYR A 10 12.66 -3.65 6.40
CA TYR A 10 11.98 -4.74 5.71
C TYR A 10 10.81 -5.26 6.53
N ASP A 11 11.00 -5.50 7.83
CA ASP A 11 9.92 -5.94 8.72
C ASP A 11 8.75 -4.95 8.73
N ALA A 12 9.04 -3.64 8.74
CA ALA A 12 8.01 -2.61 8.69
C ALA A 12 7.26 -2.60 7.35
N LEU A 13 7.95 -2.83 6.23
CA LEU A 13 7.33 -2.93 4.90
C LEU A 13 6.43 -4.16 4.80
N ASP A 14 6.90 -5.33 5.26
CA ASP A 14 6.15 -6.58 5.25
C ASP A 14 4.91 -6.47 6.15
N ALA A 15 5.07 -5.99 7.39
CA ALA A 15 3.93 -5.78 8.31
C ALA A 15 2.93 -4.74 7.78
N SER A 16 3.39 -3.75 7.01
CA SER A 16 2.49 -2.79 6.36
C SER A 16 1.71 -3.44 5.20
N ARG A 17 2.40 -4.26 4.38
CA ARG A 17 1.78 -5.00 3.27
C ARG A 17 0.72 -5.97 3.78
N GLU A 18 1.03 -6.75 4.80
CA GLU A 18 0.10 -7.72 5.38
C GLU A 18 -1.17 -7.04 5.89
N ARG A 19 -1.03 -5.94 6.64
CA ARG A 19 -2.18 -5.17 7.15
C ARG A 19 -3.03 -4.59 6.02
N LEU A 20 -2.39 -4.12 4.94
CA LEU A 20 -3.12 -3.66 3.76
C LEU A 20 -3.95 -4.79 3.15
N LEU A 21 -3.34 -5.96 2.92
CA LEU A 21 -4.03 -7.11 2.32
C LEU A 21 -5.19 -7.61 3.21
N MET A 22 -4.98 -7.71 4.53
CA MET A 22 -6.05 -8.07 5.47
C MET A 22 -7.21 -7.08 5.46
N ALA A 23 -6.94 -5.79 5.25
CA ALA A 23 -7.98 -4.77 5.16
C ALA A 23 -8.77 -4.85 3.83
N LEU A 24 -8.14 -5.33 2.76
CA LEU A 24 -8.76 -5.49 1.45
C LEU A 24 -9.55 -6.80 1.32
N GLU A 25 -9.11 -7.88 1.98
CA GLU A 25 -9.70 -9.21 1.88
C GLU A 25 -11.23 -9.27 2.06
N PRO A 26 -11.85 -8.58 3.03
CA PRO A 26 -13.31 -8.63 3.20
C PRO A 26 -14.08 -7.73 2.23
N LEU A 27 -13.41 -6.89 1.43
CA LEU A 27 -14.08 -5.95 0.54
C LEU A 27 -14.59 -6.66 -0.72
N PRO A 28 -15.86 -6.46 -1.11
CA PRO A 28 -16.35 -6.92 -2.40
C PRO A 28 -15.72 -6.08 -3.54
N ASP A 29 -15.61 -6.67 -4.73
CA ASP A 29 -14.97 -6.03 -5.89
C ASP A 29 -15.60 -4.66 -6.23
N GLU A 30 -16.92 -4.53 -6.07
CA GLU A 30 -17.62 -3.27 -6.32
C GLU A 30 -17.17 -2.16 -5.36
N ALA A 31 -16.83 -2.50 -4.11
CA ALA A 31 -16.32 -1.54 -3.15
C ALA A 31 -14.91 -1.04 -3.51
N LEU A 32 -14.12 -1.83 -4.24
CA LEU A 32 -12.78 -1.42 -4.66
C LEU A 32 -12.82 -0.27 -5.68
N THR A 33 -13.85 -0.28 -6.54
CA THR A 33 -14.03 0.71 -7.62
C THR A 33 -14.93 1.89 -7.22
N TYR A 34 -15.57 1.82 -6.05
CA TYR A 34 -16.48 2.87 -5.59
C TYR A 34 -15.72 4.20 -5.39
N PRO A 35 -16.14 5.29 -6.04
CA PRO A 35 -15.43 6.57 -5.96
C PRO A 35 -15.68 7.25 -4.62
N GLY A 36 -14.73 8.10 -4.20
CA GLY A 36 -14.89 8.95 -3.02
C GLY A 36 -14.47 8.32 -1.70
N VAL A 37 -13.68 7.25 -1.74
CA VAL A 37 -13.03 6.68 -0.55
C VAL A 37 -12.01 7.68 0.01
N LEU A 38 -11.29 8.38 -0.87
CA LEU A 38 -10.43 9.50 -0.48
C LEU A 38 -10.55 10.64 -1.51
N GLY A 39 -11.25 11.70 -1.14
CA GLY A 39 -11.55 12.78 -2.09
C GLY A 39 -12.41 12.27 -3.25
N HIS A 40 -11.81 12.12 -4.43
CA HIS A 40 -12.48 11.54 -5.60
C HIS A 40 -11.94 10.15 -5.99
N TRP A 41 -10.94 9.64 -5.26
CA TRP A 41 -10.30 8.35 -5.55
C TRP A 41 -11.10 7.19 -4.98
N SER A 42 -11.09 6.09 -5.72
CA SER A 42 -11.49 4.75 -5.29
C SER A 42 -10.35 4.03 -4.55
N VAL A 43 -10.63 2.84 -4.01
CA VAL A 43 -9.57 1.99 -3.43
C VAL A 43 -8.58 1.58 -4.52
N CYS A 44 -9.06 1.24 -5.72
CA CYS A 44 -8.19 0.89 -6.85
C CYS A 44 -7.24 2.03 -7.23
N ASP A 45 -7.71 3.28 -7.22
CA ASP A 45 -6.86 4.44 -7.52
C ASP A 45 -5.74 4.60 -6.47
N LEU A 46 -6.09 4.42 -5.18
CA LEU A 46 -5.12 4.45 -4.08
C LEU A 46 -4.08 3.33 -4.21
N LEU A 47 -4.52 2.11 -4.53
CA LEU A 47 -3.63 0.96 -4.72
C LEU A 47 -2.71 1.14 -5.93
N ALA A 48 -3.22 1.67 -7.04
CA ALA A 48 -2.42 1.97 -8.21
C ALA A 48 -1.34 3.04 -7.90
N HIS A 49 -1.71 4.07 -7.14
CA HIS A 49 -0.76 5.09 -6.71
C HIS A 49 0.32 4.51 -5.78
N LEU A 50 -0.07 3.68 -4.81
CA LEU A 50 0.86 3.01 -3.91
C LEU A 50 1.82 2.10 -4.68
N ALA A 51 1.30 1.24 -5.57
CA ALA A 51 2.10 0.32 -6.37
C ALA A 51 3.13 1.06 -7.25
N THR A 52 2.77 2.25 -7.76
CA THR A 52 3.70 3.10 -8.50
C THR A 52 4.90 3.50 -7.63
N TRP A 53 4.66 3.99 -6.42
CA TRP A 53 5.75 4.36 -5.50
C TRP A 53 6.59 3.16 -5.06
N GLU A 54 5.98 1.99 -4.90
CA GLU A 54 6.70 0.77 -4.57
C GLU A 54 7.61 0.30 -5.71
N ALA A 55 7.18 0.47 -6.98
CA ALA A 55 8.03 0.19 -8.13
C ALA A 55 9.24 1.15 -8.20
N GLU A 56 9.02 2.43 -7.92
CA GLU A 56 10.11 3.41 -7.81
C GLU A 56 11.05 3.08 -6.64
N LEU A 57 10.51 2.66 -5.49
CA LEU A 57 11.31 2.22 -4.34
C LEU A 57 12.18 1.01 -4.69
N VAL A 58 11.63 0.00 -5.36
CA VAL A 58 12.39 -1.17 -5.83
C VAL A 58 13.50 -0.75 -6.78
N THR A 59 13.23 0.20 -7.68
CA THR A 59 14.23 0.73 -8.60
C THR A 59 15.33 1.51 -7.88
N ALA A 60 15.00 2.22 -6.79
CA ALA A 60 15.95 2.99 -6.00
C ALA A 60 16.78 2.15 -5.01
N LEU A 61 16.27 0.99 -4.59
CA LEU A 61 16.91 0.08 -3.63
C LEU A 61 17.70 -1.08 -4.28
N MET A 62 17.56 -1.28 -5.60
CA MET A 62 18.39 -2.22 -6.39
C MET A 62 19.53 -1.51 -7.10
#